data_AF-A0A9D7A6M6-F1
#
_entry.id   AF-A0A9D7A6M6-F1
#
_cell.length_a   1.000
_cell.length_b   1.000
_cell.length_c   1.000
_cell.angle_alpha   90.00
_cell.angle_beta   90.00
_cell.angle_gamma   90.00
#
_symmetry.space_group_name_H-M   'P 1'
#
loop_
_entity.id
_entity.type
_entity.pdbx_description
1 polymer ?
#
loop_
_entity_poly.entity_id
_entity_poly.type
_entity_poly.pdbx_seq_one_letter_code
_entity_poly.pdbx_strand_id
1 'polypeptide(L)'
;MKVNRVAALSGVVIAMCGSAAAQQKTATLRISVEKLAYGEAAPKPFQGVGVFDLFRGASRLDGAKCPDRSGPSGQVVCTIPCNANDATAMVVRVKPPSDQDGLAGWVTPSVRDVEVVRCVVKPATVAMTYEDAKMALNKMLSKQYFAAGGVGSGSGSGSAEEIWIQQISGNTPLAAVLGKQATTASGRKLIFELHELATEAASAPSLQSANLSAEEKALAESLARWQVLAKSALLQARLRQALSAEQQGQILLRPTADLAQYRAILEAADVLLTQGNRSASQMRLADDVKALRSTPTVGKDAAAAANVIRAWN
;
A
#
# COMPACT_ATOMS: atom_id res chain seq x y z
N MET A 1 38.48 70.61 -59.01
CA MET A 1 37.99 69.22 -59.22
C MET A 1 38.62 68.35 -58.13
N LYS A 2 37.85 67.86 -57.15
CA LYS A 2 37.28 66.48 -57.09
C LYS A 2 38.41 65.42 -57.02
N VAL A 3 38.58 64.50 -56.05
CA VAL A 3 37.72 63.92 -55.00
C VAL A 3 38.61 63.27 -53.91
N ASN A 4 38.24 63.41 -52.63
CA ASN A 4 38.69 62.59 -51.49
C ASN A 4 38.21 61.14 -51.63
N ARG A 5 39.09 60.15 -51.42
CA ARG A 5 38.66 58.78 -51.08
C ARG A 5 39.34 58.30 -49.80
N VAL A 6 38.55 58.37 -48.72
CA VAL A 6 38.70 57.60 -47.50
C VAL A 6 38.27 56.16 -47.80
N ALA A 7 39.12 55.19 -47.52
CA ALA A 7 38.73 53.78 -47.45
C ALA A 7 38.57 53.40 -45.97
N ALA A 8 37.34 53.04 -45.62
CA ALA A 8 36.95 52.40 -44.36
C ALA A 8 36.67 50.91 -44.62
N LEU A 9 36.42 50.17 -43.53
CA LEU A 9 35.85 48.81 -43.41
C LEU A 9 36.89 47.69 -43.43
N SER A 10 36.87 46.68 -42.55
CA SER A 10 35.96 46.32 -41.46
C SER A 10 36.68 45.34 -40.53
N GLY A 11 36.81 45.68 -39.25
CA GLY A 11 37.21 44.72 -38.22
C GLY A 11 36.01 43.88 -37.80
N VAL A 12 36.04 42.59 -38.11
CA VAL A 12 35.06 41.61 -37.65
C VAL A 12 35.23 41.42 -36.14
N VAL A 13 34.28 41.90 -35.35
CA VAL A 13 34.16 41.57 -33.93
C VAL A 13 33.52 40.19 -33.84
N ILE A 14 34.33 39.17 -33.55
CA ILE A 14 33.84 37.84 -33.19
C ILE A 14 33.27 37.94 -31.77
N ALA A 15 31.96 38.10 -31.68
CA ALA A 15 31.23 37.97 -30.43
C ALA A 15 31.33 36.51 -29.96
N MET A 16 32.15 36.26 -28.94
CA MET A 16 32.08 35.01 -28.18
C MET A 16 30.71 34.95 -27.51
N CYS A 17 29.78 34.18 -28.09
CA CYS A 17 28.59 33.69 -27.40
C CYS A 17 29.05 32.80 -26.25
N GLY A 18 29.33 33.42 -25.10
CA GLY A 18 29.46 32.70 -23.84
C GLY A 18 28.11 32.08 -23.52
N SER A 19 28.01 30.76 -23.70
CA SER A 19 26.91 29.96 -23.17
C SER A 19 26.92 30.15 -21.66
N ALA A 20 26.08 31.05 -21.15
CA ALA A 20 25.88 31.21 -19.72
C ALA A 20 25.37 29.85 -19.20
N ALA A 21 26.26 29.10 -18.55
CA ALA A 21 25.88 27.86 -17.88
C ALA A 21 24.71 28.21 -16.95
N ALA A 22 23.55 27.63 -17.20
CA ALA A 22 22.38 27.83 -16.36
C ALA A 22 22.80 27.54 -14.91
N GLN A 23 22.78 28.55 -14.04
CA GLN A 23 23.10 28.38 -12.62
C GLN A 23 22.13 27.37 -12.04
N GLN A 24 22.58 26.11 -11.94
CA GLN A 24 21.87 25.06 -11.23
C GLN A 24 21.77 25.51 -9.77
N LYS A 25 20.56 25.86 -9.35
CA LYS A 25 20.24 26.11 -7.95
C LYS A 25 19.50 24.89 -7.40
N THR A 26 19.30 24.88 -6.10
CA THR A 26 18.53 23.86 -5.40
C THR A 26 17.36 24.50 -4.68
N ALA A 27 16.19 23.93 -4.84
CA ALA A 27 15.02 24.20 -4.02
C ALA A 27 15.00 23.24 -2.83
N THR A 28 14.55 23.71 -1.67
CA THR A 28 14.46 22.88 -0.46
C THR A 28 13.02 22.45 -0.23
N LEU A 29 12.81 21.16 -0.09
CA LEU A 29 11.55 20.57 0.32
C LEU A 29 11.68 20.02 1.74
N ARG A 30 10.75 20.37 2.63
CA ARG A 30 10.65 19.76 3.96
C ARG A 30 9.58 18.68 3.96
N ILE A 31 9.86 17.54 4.56
CA ILE A 31 8.90 16.46 4.79
C ILE A 31 8.78 16.28 6.30
N SER A 32 7.56 16.43 6.82
CA SER A 32 7.20 16.06 8.20
C SER A 32 6.77 14.60 8.18
N VAL A 33 7.55 13.73 8.81
CA VAL A 33 7.28 12.30 8.92
C VAL A 33 6.71 12.02 10.30
N GLU A 34 5.48 11.52 10.30
CA GLU A 34 4.68 11.35 11.50
C GLU A 34 4.20 9.90 11.60
N LYS A 35 3.91 9.47 12.82
CA LYS A 35 3.23 8.22 13.11
C LYS A 35 2.00 8.48 13.94
N LEU A 36 0.93 7.76 13.66
CA LEU A 36 -0.26 7.74 14.50
C LEU A 36 -0.44 6.30 14.97
N ALA A 37 -0.01 6.02 16.21
CA ALA A 37 -0.12 4.69 16.77
C ALA A 37 -1.57 4.37 17.17
N TYR A 38 -1.88 3.09 17.34
CA TYR A 38 -3.15 2.65 17.91
C TYR A 38 -3.40 3.30 19.28
N GLY A 39 -4.62 3.79 19.54
CA GLY A 39 -4.96 4.50 20.79
C GLY A 39 -4.45 5.93 20.93
N GLU A 40 -3.65 6.43 19.99
CA GLU A 40 -3.16 7.80 20.06
C GLU A 40 -4.15 8.81 19.44
N ALA A 41 -4.37 9.91 20.14
CA ALA A 41 -5.27 10.98 19.69
C ALA A 41 -4.68 11.90 18.62
N ALA A 42 -3.35 11.97 18.51
CA ALA A 42 -2.67 12.88 17.60
C ALA A 42 -1.37 12.26 17.06
N PRO A 43 -0.99 12.57 15.80
CA PRO A 43 0.27 12.09 15.23
C PRO A 43 1.48 12.63 16.00
N LYS A 44 2.51 11.79 16.11
CA LYS A 44 3.80 12.11 16.74
C LYS A 44 4.92 12.01 15.70
N PRO A 45 6.07 12.67 15.93
CA PRO A 45 7.23 12.50 15.08
C PRO A 45 7.64 11.03 14.90
N PHE A 46 7.89 10.62 13.66
CA PHE A 46 8.38 9.28 13.34
C PHE A 46 9.85 9.35 12.92
N GLN A 47 10.73 9.04 13.85
CA GLN A 47 12.17 8.97 13.62
C GLN A 47 12.57 7.68 12.88
N GLY A 48 13.60 7.78 12.04
CA GLY A 48 14.26 6.61 11.45
C GLY A 48 13.62 6.10 10.16
N VAL A 49 12.59 6.76 9.64
CA VAL A 49 11.92 6.40 8.38
C VAL A 49 12.84 6.73 7.21
N GLY A 50 13.09 5.75 6.32
CA GLY A 50 14.17 5.82 5.34
C GLY A 50 13.96 6.74 4.12
N VAL A 51 14.75 6.52 3.06
CA VAL A 51 14.89 7.44 1.91
C VAL A 51 13.57 7.63 1.14
N PHE A 52 13.11 8.87 1.07
CA PHE A 52 12.02 9.27 0.18
C PHE A 52 12.52 9.38 -1.24
N ASP A 53 11.82 8.75 -2.18
CA ASP A 53 12.14 8.85 -3.60
C ASP A 53 11.41 10.03 -4.22
N LEU A 54 12.13 10.83 -5.01
CA LEU A 54 11.59 11.96 -5.75
C LEU A 54 11.54 11.62 -7.24
N PHE A 55 10.36 11.73 -7.84
CA PHE A 55 10.12 11.40 -9.25
C PHE A 55 9.66 12.62 -10.05
N ARG A 56 10.04 12.64 -11.34
CA ARG A 56 9.43 13.49 -12.36
C ARG A 56 8.79 12.60 -13.40
N GLY A 57 7.46 12.65 -13.50
CA GLY A 57 6.71 11.67 -14.29
C GLY A 57 6.92 10.26 -13.74
N ALA A 58 7.47 9.36 -14.57
CA ALA A 58 7.76 7.96 -14.21
C ALA A 58 9.22 7.70 -13.80
N SER A 59 10.11 8.68 -13.94
CA SER A 59 11.56 8.51 -13.67
C SER A 59 11.96 9.21 -12.38
N ARG A 60 12.95 8.66 -11.67
CA ARG A 60 13.57 9.35 -10.53
C ARG A 60 14.14 10.68 -11.02
N LEU A 61 14.05 11.72 -10.18
CA LEU A 61 14.51 13.05 -10.52
C LEU A 61 16.03 13.14 -10.31
N ASP A 62 16.77 13.22 -11.40
CA ASP A 62 18.24 13.32 -11.38
C ASP A 62 18.72 14.51 -10.54
N GLY A 63 19.72 14.26 -9.69
CA GLY A 63 20.31 15.26 -8.81
C GLY A 63 19.48 15.65 -7.59
N ALA A 64 18.24 15.17 -7.46
CA ALA A 64 17.46 15.33 -6.25
C ALA A 64 17.97 14.38 -5.15
N LYS A 65 18.03 14.88 -3.90
CA LYS A 65 18.55 14.12 -2.75
C LYS A 65 17.66 14.32 -1.55
N CYS A 66 17.33 13.22 -0.86
CA CYS A 66 16.78 13.22 0.49
C CYS A 66 17.80 12.51 1.40
N PRO A 67 17.94 12.90 2.68
CA PRO A 67 18.76 12.15 3.62
C PRO A 67 18.20 10.75 3.85
N ASP A 68 19.06 9.86 4.35
CA ASP A 68 18.72 8.44 4.44
C ASP A 68 17.60 8.14 5.42
N ARG A 69 17.43 8.95 6.47
CA ARG A 69 16.42 8.73 7.52
C ARG A 69 15.88 10.05 8.09
N SER A 70 14.62 10.02 8.56
CA SER A 70 14.04 11.10 9.35
C SER A 70 14.75 11.27 10.70
N GLY A 71 14.96 12.53 11.10
CA GLY A 71 15.58 12.87 12.38
C GLY A 71 14.64 12.65 13.59
N PRO A 72 15.09 12.96 14.82
CA PRO A 72 14.28 12.82 16.03
C PRO A 72 12.97 13.64 16.03
N SER A 73 12.96 14.77 15.32
CA SER A 73 11.77 15.60 15.11
C SER A 73 10.86 15.09 13.99
N GLY A 74 11.16 13.93 13.39
CA GLY A 74 10.42 13.38 12.25
C GLY A 74 10.69 14.14 10.95
N GLN A 75 11.65 15.05 10.90
CA GLN A 75 11.88 15.87 9.71
C GLN A 75 12.89 15.23 8.75
N VAL A 76 12.59 15.37 7.45
CA VAL A 76 13.47 15.07 6.33
C VAL A 76 13.55 16.32 5.46
N VAL A 77 14.76 16.74 5.10
CA VAL A 77 14.97 17.92 4.24
C VAL A 77 15.59 17.46 2.93
N CYS A 78 14.82 17.51 1.85
CA CYS A 78 15.26 17.13 0.53
C CYS A 78 15.70 18.36 -0.28
N THR A 79 16.68 18.17 -1.15
CA THR A 79 17.14 19.16 -2.13
C THR A 79 16.73 18.75 -3.52
N ILE A 80 16.13 19.67 -4.28
CA ILE A 80 15.64 19.45 -5.64
C ILE A 80 16.39 20.39 -6.59
N PRO A 81 17.08 19.89 -7.62
CA PRO A 81 17.73 20.76 -8.59
C PRO A 81 16.69 21.53 -9.41
N CYS A 82 16.97 22.79 -9.69
CA CYS A 82 16.05 23.71 -10.35
C CYS A 82 16.79 24.84 -11.07
N ASN A 83 16.09 25.52 -11.97
CA ASN A 83 16.55 26.74 -12.61
C ASN A 83 15.76 27.93 -12.06
N ALA A 84 16.47 28.93 -11.51
CA ALA A 84 15.85 30.11 -10.90
C ALA A 84 15.09 30.98 -11.90
N ASN A 85 15.46 30.89 -13.18
CA ASN A 85 14.85 31.66 -14.27
C ASN A 85 13.71 30.89 -14.95
N ASP A 86 13.54 29.60 -14.65
CA ASP A 86 12.48 28.78 -15.22
C ASP A 86 11.14 29.07 -14.52
N ALA A 87 10.19 29.62 -15.27
CA ALA A 87 8.86 29.94 -14.80
C ALA A 87 7.86 28.79 -15.00
N THR A 88 8.26 27.72 -15.70
CA THR A 88 7.42 26.54 -15.89
C THR A 88 7.41 25.69 -14.61
N ALA A 89 6.22 25.24 -14.20
CA ALA A 89 6.09 24.38 -13.03
C ALA A 89 6.63 22.97 -13.31
N MET A 90 7.62 22.57 -12.52
CA MET A 90 8.06 21.18 -12.45
C MET A 90 7.30 20.47 -11.33
N VAL A 91 6.44 19.52 -11.69
CA VAL A 91 5.77 18.65 -10.71
C VAL A 91 6.70 17.52 -10.31
N VAL A 92 6.97 17.42 -9.01
CA VAL A 92 7.78 16.39 -8.38
C VAL A 92 6.89 15.52 -7.50
N ARG A 93 6.91 14.20 -7.71
CA ARG A 93 6.17 13.24 -6.91
C ARG A 93 7.07 12.69 -5.81
N VAL A 94 6.64 12.87 -4.57
CA VAL A 94 7.32 12.41 -3.36
C VAL A 94 6.74 11.06 -2.96
N LYS A 95 7.53 10.00 -3.15
CA LYS A 95 7.15 8.64 -2.80
C LYS A 95 7.75 8.26 -1.43
N PRO A 96 6.91 7.96 -0.43
CA PRO A 96 7.40 7.44 0.85
C PRO A 96 7.98 6.03 0.71
N PRO A 97 8.97 5.66 1.53
CA PRO A 97 9.41 4.27 1.63
C PRO A 97 8.29 3.37 2.17
N SER A 98 8.18 2.14 1.65
CA SER A 98 7.19 1.15 2.10
C SER A 98 7.83 -0.13 2.65
N ASP A 99 8.99 -0.54 2.13
CA ASP A 99 9.53 -1.88 2.34
C ASP A 99 10.78 -1.83 3.23
N GLN A 100 10.60 -1.46 4.51
CA GLN A 100 11.69 -1.41 5.50
C GLN A 100 11.26 -2.09 6.79
N ASP A 101 12.16 -2.83 7.44
CA ASP A 101 11.86 -3.56 8.69
C ASP A 101 11.32 -2.63 9.80
N GLY A 102 11.82 -1.39 9.88
CA GLY A 102 11.35 -0.38 10.83
C GLY A 102 9.97 0.19 10.54
N LEU A 103 9.39 -0.12 9.38
CA LEU A 103 8.04 0.29 8.94
C LEU A 103 7.04 -0.86 9.02
N ALA A 104 7.46 -2.08 9.40
CA ALA A 104 6.55 -3.19 9.60
C ALA A 104 5.48 -2.86 10.65
N GLY A 105 4.21 -3.08 10.30
CA GLY A 105 3.05 -2.71 11.12
C GLY A 105 2.50 -1.32 10.82
N TRP A 106 3.06 -0.59 9.86
CA TRP A 106 2.66 0.77 9.51
C TRP A 106 2.14 0.86 8.07
N VAL A 107 0.97 1.48 7.90
CA VAL A 107 0.42 1.82 6.59
C VAL A 107 1.22 2.98 6.01
N THR A 108 1.82 2.71 4.86
CA THR A 108 2.57 3.72 4.11
C THR A 108 1.62 4.82 3.59
N PRO A 109 1.91 6.11 3.80
CA PRO A 109 1.08 7.19 3.30
C PRO A 109 1.07 7.25 1.77
N SER A 110 0.08 7.94 1.20
CA SER A 110 0.02 8.15 -0.24
C SER A 110 1.14 9.06 -0.74
N VAL A 111 1.57 8.83 -1.99
CA VAL A 111 2.46 9.73 -2.74
C VAL A 111 1.89 11.15 -2.72
N ARG A 112 2.76 12.15 -2.54
CA ARG A 112 2.38 13.57 -2.60
C ARG A 112 3.06 14.24 -3.77
N ASP A 113 2.31 15.07 -4.50
CA ASP A 113 2.88 15.90 -5.55
C ASP A 113 3.22 17.29 -4.97
N VAL A 114 4.39 17.82 -5.36
CA VAL A 114 4.82 19.19 -5.05
C VAL A 114 5.27 19.89 -6.34
N GLU A 115 5.06 21.19 -6.42
CA GLU A 115 5.44 22.01 -7.56
C GLU A 115 6.72 22.78 -7.26
N VAL A 116 7.64 22.82 -8.21
CA VAL A 116 8.85 23.64 -8.16
C VAL A 116 8.80 24.64 -9.31
N VAL A 117 8.78 25.94 -8.96
CA VAL A 117 8.77 27.06 -9.91
C VAL A 117 9.82 28.06 -9.45
N ARG A 118 10.72 28.50 -10.33
CA ARG A 118 11.80 29.45 -10.00
C ARG A 118 12.55 29.08 -8.70
N CYS A 119 12.81 27.79 -8.51
CA CYS A 119 13.44 27.24 -7.30
C CYS A 119 12.68 27.44 -5.98
N VAL A 120 11.36 27.64 -6.05
CA VAL A 120 10.47 27.67 -4.89
C VAL A 120 9.58 26.43 -4.92
N VAL A 121 9.54 25.68 -3.83
CA VAL A 121 8.70 24.48 -3.68
C VAL A 121 7.34 24.85 -3.07
N LYS A 122 6.25 24.33 -3.63
CA LYS A 122 4.88 24.47 -3.13
C LYS A 122 4.16 23.11 -3.11
N PRO A 123 3.60 22.68 -1.96
CA PRO A 123 3.83 23.24 -0.64
C PRO A 123 5.30 23.11 -0.19
N ALA A 124 5.78 24.05 0.62
CA ALA A 124 7.16 24.03 1.13
C ALA A 124 7.42 22.87 2.13
N THR A 125 6.34 22.43 2.80
CA THR A 125 6.34 21.28 3.70
C THR A 125 5.22 20.31 3.31
N VAL A 126 5.53 19.02 3.22
CA VAL A 126 4.54 17.93 3.07
C VAL A 126 4.52 17.06 4.31
N ALA A 127 3.33 16.74 4.80
CA ALA A 127 3.13 15.79 5.89
C ALA A 127 2.90 14.38 5.35
N MET A 128 3.64 13.43 5.91
CA MET A 128 3.63 12.00 5.59
C MET A 128 3.38 11.23 6.88
N THR A 129 2.11 10.92 7.15
CA THR A 129 1.68 10.24 8.37
C THR A 129 1.54 8.74 8.10
N TYR A 130 2.37 7.94 8.78
CA TYR A 130 2.27 6.49 8.84
C TYR A 130 1.25 6.12 9.92
N GLU A 131 0.24 5.36 9.53
CA GLU A 131 -0.83 4.95 10.43
C GLU A 131 -0.59 3.50 10.87
N ASP A 132 -0.77 3.20 12.16
CA ASP A 132 -0.72 1.80 12.63
C ASP A 132 -1.72 0.94 11.85
N ALA A 133 -1.26 -0.16 11.27
CA ALA A 133 -2.10 -1.01 10.43
C ALA A 133 -3.27 -1.64 11.18
N LYS A 134 -3.16 -1.86 12.50
CA LYS A 134 -4.29 -2.28 13.34
C LYS A 134 -5.35 -1.19 13.42
N MET A 135 -4.95 0.08 13.47
CA MET A 135 -5.87 1.22 13.47
C MET A 135 -6.56 1.36 12.12
N ALA A 136 -5.81 1.30 11.02
CA ALA A 136 -6.38 1.34 9.67
C ALA A 136 -7.35 0.18 9.42
N LEU A 137 -6.97 -1.04 9.84
CA LEU A 137 -7.82 -2.21 9.81
C LEU A 137 -9.11 -1.97 10.61
N ASN A 138 -9.00 -1.54 11.87
CA ASN A 138 -10.17 -1.26 12.71
C ASN A 138 -11.09 -0.19 12.08
N LYS A 139 -10.52 0.88 11.51
CA LYS A 139 -11.27 1.93 10.80
C LYS A 139 -11.98 1.39 9.57
N MET A 140 -11.30 0.59 8.75
CA MET A 140 -11.92 -0.07 7.59
C MET A 140 -13.08 -0.93 8.04
N LEU A 141 -12.85 -1.80 9.02
CA LEU A 141 -13.86 -2.74 9.50
C LEU A 141 -15.08 -2.03 10.10
N SER A 142 -14.82 -1.04 10.95
CA SER A 142 -15.85 -0.22 11.56
C SER A 142 -16.70 0.48 10.51
N LYS A 143 -16.08 1.10 9.50
CA LYS A 143 -16.81 1.82 8.44
C LYS A 143 -17.56 0.89 7.49
N GLN A 144 -16.95 -0.21 7.09
CA GLN A 144 -17.46 -1.06 6.01
C GLN A 144 -18.43 -2.14 6.50
N TYR A 145 -18.23 -2.64 7.72
CA TYR A 145 -18.94 -3.82 8.20
C TYR A 145 -19.75 -3.57 9.48
N PHE A 146 -19.38 -2.57 10.30
CA PHE A 146 -20.00 -2.37 11.62
C PHE A 146 -20.68 -1.01 11.84
N ALA A 147 -20.64 -0.09 10.86
CA ALA A 147 -21.17 1.27 10.97
C ALA A 147 -22.70 1.37 11.08
N ALA A 148 -23.43 0.26 10.95
CA ALA A 148 -24.88 0.24 10.91
C ALA A 148 -25.48 -0.89 11.75
N GLY A 149 -25.17 -0.96 13.06
CA GLY A 149 -25.97 -1.71 14.07
C GLY A 149 -26.37 -3.17 13.78
N GLY A 150 -25.77 -3.82 12.78
CA GLY A 150 -26.30 -5.04 12.15
C GLY A 150 -25.73 -6.34 12.69
N VAL A 151 -24.79 -6.28 13.63
CA VAL A 151 -24.26 -7.44 14.34
C VAL A 151 -24.02 -7.05 15.80
N GLY A 152 -25.07 -7.22 16.63
CA GLY A 152 -24.99 -7.13 18.08
C GLY A 152 -25.18 -5.71 18.66
N SER A 153 -26.42 -5.39 19.03
CA SER A 153 -26.73 -4.27 19.92
C SER A 153 -26.24 -4.58 21.34
N GLY A 154 -25.07 -4.06 21.70
CA GLY A 154 -24.59 -3.99 23.07
C GLY A 154 -24.18 -2.55 23.38
N SER A 155 -25.06 -1.81 24.06
CA SER A 155 -24.77 -0.49 24.61
C SER A 155 -23.71 -0.62 25.72
N GLY A 156 -22.54 -0.05 25.51
CA GLY A 156 -21.49 0.04 26.51
C GLY A 156 -20.49 1.11 26.13
N SER A 157 -20.51 2.23 26.85
CA SER A 157 -19.50 3.27 26.80
C SER A 157 -18.13 2.70 27.18
N GLY A 158 -17.16 2.74 26.28
CA GLY A 158 -15.75 2.44 26.60
C GLY A 158 -15.01 1.81 25.41
N SER A 159 -14.16 2.60 24.76
CA SER A 159 -13.21 2.22 23.71
C SER A 159 -13.81 1.69 22.39
N ALA A 160 -13.62 2.45 21.31
CA ALA A 160 -13.85 1.99 19.94
C ALA A 160 -12.82 0.92 19.47
N GLU A 161 -12.11 0.28 20.41
CA GLU A 161 -10.77 -0.27 20.16
C GLU A 161 -10.64 -1.80 20.16
N GLU A 162 -11.70 -2.59 20.34
CA GLU A 162 -11.53 -4.07 20.31
C GLU A 162 -12.64 -4.84 19.58
N ILE A 163 -13.60 -4.13 18.98
CA ILE A 163 -14.81 -4.72 18.38
C ILE A 163 -14.46 -5.81 17.35
N TRP A 164 -13.40 -5.63 16.58
CA TRP A 164 -13.03 -6.52 15.48
C TRP A 164 -12.34 -7.81 15.92
N ILE A 165 -11.68 -7.84 17.09
CA ILE A 165 -10.94 -9.01 17.57
C ILE A 165 -11.92 -10.10 18.01
N GLN A 166 -13.05 -9.73 18.61
CA GLN A 166 -14.02 -10.67 19.16
C GLN A 166 -15.07 -11.18 18.17
N GLN A 167 -15.26 -10.51 17.02
CA GLN A 167 -16.40 -10.76 16.13
C GLN A 167 -16.15 -11.77 15.00
N ILE A 168 -14.94 -12.33 14.86
CA ILE A 168 -14.68 -13.43 13.94
C ILE A 168 -14.56 -14.75 14.69
N SER A 169 -15.70 -15.32 15.09
CA SER A 169 -15.80 -16.75 15.37
C SER A 169 -16.22 -17.51 14.09
N GLY A 170 -16.04 -18.83 14.04
CA GLY A 170 -16.38 -19.62 12.85
C GLY A 170 -17.86 -19.46 12.45
N ASN A 171 -18.14 -19.38 11.13
CA ASN A 171 -19.47 -19.19 10.53
C ASN A 171 -20.16 -17.83 10.76
N THR A 172 -19.41 -16.73 10.84
CA THR A 172 -20.03 -15.39 11.00
C THR A 172 -20.86 -14.95 9.78
N PRO A 173 -21.95 -14.18 10.00
CA PRO A 173 -22.72 -13.51 8.93
C PRO A 173 -21.82 -12.69 7.98
N LEU A 174 -20.72 -12.17 8.53
CA LEU A 174 -19.68 -11.45 7.82
C LEU A 174 -19.06 -12.27 6.67
N ALA A 175 -18.86 -13.57 6.83
CA ALA A 175 -18.34 -14.42 5.75
C ALA A 175 -19.25 -14.44 4.52
N ALA A 176 -20.58 -14.40 4.72
CA ALA A 176 -21.53 -14.30 3.62
C ALA A 176 -21.48 -12.92 2.95
N VAL A 177 -21.32 -11.84 3.72
CA VAL A 177 -21.15 -10.48 3.21
C VAL A 177 -19.91 -10.37 2.33
N LEU A 178 -18.76 -10.86 2.81
CA LEU A 178 -17.52 -10.85 2.03
C LEU A 178 -17.63 -11.73 0.79
N GLY A 179 -18.24 -12.91 0.88
CA GLY A 179 -18.50 -13.77 -0.28
C GLY A 179 -19.33 -13.08 -1.36
N LYS A 180 -20.35 -12.29 -0.98
CA LYS A 180 -21.14 -11.48 -1.91
C LYS A 180 -20.32 -10.32 -2.50
N GLN A 181 -19.54 -9.61 -1.68
CA GLN A 181 -18.70 -8.51 -2.16
C GLN A 181 -17.66 -8.98 -3.17
N ALA A 182 -17.07 -10.16 -2.95
CA ALA A 182 -16.05 -10.75 -3.82
C ALA A 182 -16.54 -11.01 -5.27
N THR A 183 -17.85 -11.02 -5.53
CA THR A 183 -18.37 -11.18 -6.90
C THR A 183 -18.32 -9.89 -7.73
N THR A 184 -18.00 -8.75 -7.11
CA THR A 184 -17.95 -7.43 -7.79
C THR A 184 -16.51 -6.89 -7.81
N ALA A 185 -16.15 -6.09 -8.82
CA ALA A 185 -14.80 -5.52 -8.90
C ALA A 185 -14.46 -4.62 -7.70
N SER A 186 -15.37 -3.72 -7.33
CA SER A 186 -15.20 -2.85 -6.16
C SER A 186 -15.10 -3.64 -4.86
N GLY A 187 -15.91 -4.69 -4.69
CA GLY A 187 -15.85 -5.54 -3.50
C GLY A 187 -14.58 -6.39 -3.42
N ARG A 188 -14.06 -6.91 -4.54
CA ARG A 188 -12.75 -7.58 -4.56
C ARG A 188 -11.63 -6.65 -4.13
N LYS A 189 -11.62 -5.40 -4.62
CA LYS A 189 -10.65 -4.39 -4.20
C LYS A 189 -10.69 -4.14 -2.68
N LEU A 190 -11.88 -4.02 -2.10
CA LEU A 190 -12.05 -3.86 -0.65
C LEU A 190 -11.54 -5.07 0.14
N ILE A 191 -11.85 -6.30 -0.31
CA ILE A 191 -11.39 -7.52 0.37
C ILE A 191 -9.87 -7.70 0.23
N PHE A 192 -9.30 -7.28 -0.89
CA PHE A 192 -7.86 -7.25 -1.07
C PHE A 192 -7.18 -6.26 -0.12
N GLU A 193 -7.70 -5.04 -0.01
CA GLU A 193 -7.21 -4.03 0.95
C GLU A 193 -7.33 -4.54 2.40
N LEU A 194 -8.41 -5.24 2.74
CA LEU A 194 -8.57 -5.93 4.02
C LEU A 194 -7.45 -6.96 4.27
N HIS A 195 -7.09 -7.78 3.26
CA HIS A 195 -6.00 -8.73 3.38
C HIS A 195 -4.65 -8.05 3.57
N GLU A 196 -4.37 -6.98 2.82
CA GLU A 196 -3.12 -6.22 2.94
C GLU A 196 -3.01 -5.59 4.33
N LEU A 197 -4.07 -4.94 4.84
CA LEU A 197 -4.07 -4.34 6.18
C LEU A 197 -3.90 -5.39 7.29
N ALA A 198 -4.59 -6.53 7.20
CA ALA A 198 -4.44 -7.60 8.19
C ALA A 198 -3.03 -8.21 8.19
N THR A 199 -2.40 -8.29 7.02
CA THR A 199 -1.03 -8.79 6.87
C THR A 199 0.00 -7.79 7.38
N GLU A 200 -0.18 -6.51 7.05
CA GLU A 200 0.66 -5.44 7.56
C GLU A 200 0.57 -5.37 9.09
N ALA A 201 -0.64 -5.42 9.66
CA ALA A 201 -0.84 -5.47 11.11
C ALA A 201 -0.16 -6.67 11.76
N ALA A 202 -0.18 -7.85 11.11
CA ALA A 202 0.49 -9.05 11.60
C ALA A 202 2.03 -8.98 11.51
N SER A 203 2.56 -8.01 10.77
CA SER A 203 4.00 -7.76 10.68
C SER A 203 4.55 -6.88 11.81
N ALA A 204 3.69 -6.30 12.65
CA ALA A 204 4.11 -5.46 13.76
C ALA A 204 5.16 -6.17 14.65
N PRO A 205 6.29 -5.52 15.01
CA PRO A 205 7.37 -6.17 15.78
C PRO A 205 6.93 -6.82 17.09
N SER A 206 5.93 -6.24 17.78
CA SER A 206 5.38 -6.80 19.02
C SER A 206 4.77 -8.19 18.81
N LEU A 207 4.25 -8.48 17.62
CA LEU A 207 3.63 -9.77 17.26
C LEU A 207 4.63 -10.81 16.72
N GLN A 208 5.90 -10.43 16.57
CA GLN A 208 6.95 -11.34 16.08
C GLN A 208 7.75 -12.01 17.21
N SER A 209 7.48 -11.68 18.47
CA SER A 209 8.16 -12.27 19.62
C SER A 209 7.77 -13.74 19.84
N ALA A 210 8.73 -14.58 20.24
CA ALA A 210 8.44 -15.95 20.68
C ALA A 210 7.62 -16.01 21.98
N ASN A 211 7.67 -14.93 22.78
CA ASN A 211 7.05 -14.83 24.10
C ASN A 211 5.91 -13.81 24.09
N LEU A 212 4.92 -14.03 23.22
CA LEU A 212 3.72 -13.19 23.16
C LEU A 212 2.91 -13.28 24.46
N SER A 213 2.41 -12.12 24.91
CA SER A 213 1.38 -12.05 25.95
C SER A 213 0.08 -12.74 25.50
N ALA A 214 -0.84 -13.00 26.43
CA ALA A 214 -2.13 -13.59 26.07
C ALA A 214 -2.94 -12.68 25.10
N GLU A 215 -2.86 -11.37 25.32
CA GLU A 215 -3.51 -10.36 24.47
C GLU A 215 -2.89 -10.33 23.07
N GLU A 216 -1.56 -10.37 22.98
CA GLU A 216 -0.84 -10.38 21.70
C GLU A 216 -1.11 -11.68 20.91
N LYS A 217 -1.25 -12.81 21.59
CA LYS A 217 -1.67 -14.08 20.96
C LYS A 217 -3.08 -13.98 20.40
N ALA A 218 -4.03 -13.48 21.19
CA ALA A 218 -5.42 -13.31 20.73
C ALA A 218 -5.49 -12.36 19.52
N LEU A 219 -4.72 -11.26 19.55
CA LEU A 219 -4.60 -10.33 18.45
C LEU A 219 -4.03 -10.99 17.18
N ALA A 220 -2.92 -11.73 17.31
CA ALA A 220 -2.32 -12.46 16.19
C ALA A 220 -3.27 -13.50 15.58
N GLU A 221 -4.03 -14.21 16.41
CA GLU A 221 -5.06 -15.15 15.96
C GLU A 221 -6.20 -14.45 15.22
N SER A 222 -6.67 -13.29 15.68
CA SER A 222 -7.72 -12.53 15.00
C SER A 222 -7.24 -11.95 13.67
N LEU A 223 -6.00 -11.48 13.58
CA LEU A 223 -5.39 -11.07 12.31
C LEU A 223 -5.28 -12.24 11.33
N ALA A 224 -4.85 -13.40 11.81
CA ALA A 224 -4.81 -14.63 11.02
C ALA A 224 -6.19 -15.01 10.46
N ARG A 225 -7.25 -14.90 11.28
CA ARG A 225 -8.64 -15.14 10.84
C ARG A 225 -9.08 -14.17 9.74
N TRP A 226 -8.73 -12.88 9.84
CA TRP A 226 -8.99 -11.91 8.77
C TRP A 226 -8.27 -12.25 7.47
N GLN A 227 -6.98 -12.62 7.56
CA GLN A 227 -6.20 -13.02 6.39
C GLN A 227 -6.82 -14.24 5.68
N VAL A 228 -7.26 -15.24 6.46
CA VAL A 228 -7.92 -16.45 5.94
C VAL A 228 -9.29 -16.11 5.33
N LEU A 229 -10.09 -15.27 6.00
CA LEU A 229 -11.41 -14.89 5.54
C LEU A 229 -11.37 -14.10 4.22
N ALA A 230 -10.45 -13.15 4.09
CA ALA A 230 -10.28 -12.39 2.86
C ALA A 230 -9.88 -13.31 1.69
N LYS A 231 -8.90 -14.19 1.90
CA LYS A 231 -8.45 -15.12 0.87
C LYS A 231 -9.51 -16.14 0.49
N SER A 232 -10.25 -16.68 1.45
CA SER A 232 -11.32 -17.65 1.18
C SER A 232 -12.48 -17.01 0.40
N ALA A 233 -12.83 -15.74 0.69
CA ALA A 233 -13.84 -15.00 -0.07
C ALA A 233 -13.41 -14.76 -1.53
N LEU A 234 -12.17 -14.32 -1.75
CA LEU A 234 -11.64 -14.12 -3.09
C LEU A 234 -11.53 -15.44 -3.88
N LEU A 235 -11.02 -16.49 -3.24
CA LEU A 235 -10.91 -17.83 -3.84
C LEU A 235 -12.30 -18.36 -4.23
N GLN A 236 -13.30 -18.25 -3.35
CA GLN A 236 -14.67 -18.66 -3.63
C GLN A 236 -15.22 -17.96 -4.89
N ALA A 237 -15.05 -16.64 -5.00
CA ALA A 237 -15.50 -15.89 -6.17
C ALA A 237 -14.81 -16.37 -7.45
N ARG A 238 -13.52 -16.67 -7.40
CA ARG A 238 -12.76 -17.20 -8.55
C ARG A 238 -13.19 -18.62 -8.94
N LEU A 239 -13.40 -19.50 -7.96
CA LEU A 239 -13.90 -20.86 -8.22
C LEU A 239 -15.30 -20.85 -8.84
N ARG A 240 -16.20 -19.98 -8.36
CA ARG A 240 -17.55 -19.83 -8.95
C ARG A 240 -17.54 -19.34 -10.40
N GLN A 241 -16.52 -18.57 -10.79
CA GLN A 241 -16.36 -18.10 -12.17
C GLN A 241 -15.74 -19.18 -13.08
N ALA A 242 -14.85 -20.01 -12.54
CA ALA A 242 -14.06 -20.96 -13.33
C ALA A 242 -14.66 -22.37 -13.42
N LEU A 243 -15.44 -22.80 -12.42
CA LEU A 243 -15.99 -24.15 -12.33
C LEU A 243 -17.41 -24.23 -12.90
N SER A 244 -17.75 -25.38 -13.50
CA SER A 244 -19.14 -25.68 -13.92
C SER A 244 -20.07 -25.85 -12.70
N ALA A 245 -21.39 -25.75 -12.89
CA ALA A 245 -22.35 -25.96 -11.80
C ALA A 245 -22.20 -27.35 -11.14
N GLU A 246 -21.90 -28.38 -11.93
CA GLU A 246 -21.64 -29.73 -11.44
C GLU A 246 -20.39 -29.78 -10.56
N GLN A 247 -19.28 -29.19 -11.01
CA GLN A 247 -18.04 -29.11 -10.23
C GLN A 247 -18.23 -28.28 -8.95
N GLN A 248 -19.00 -27.19 -9.02
CA GLN A 248 -19.34 -26.38 -7.84
C GLN A 248 -20.14 -27.16 -6.80
N GLY A 249 -20.94 -28.16 -7.22
CA GLY A 249 -21.67 -29.05 -6.31
C GLY A 249 -20.78 -30.03 -5.54
N GLN A 250 -19.53 -30.22 -5.97
CA GLN A 250 -18.57 -31.15 -5.36
C GLN A 250 -17.68 -30.51 -4.28
N ILE A 251 -17.77 -29.19 -4.10
CA ILE A 251 -16.94 -28.44 -3.15
C ILE A 251 -17.78 -27.44 -2.35
N LEU A 252 -17.52 -27.35 -1.04
CA LEU A 252 -18.16 -26.36 -0.19
C LEU A 252 -17.60 -24.96 -0.48
N LEU A 253 -18.24 -24.24 -1.40
CA LEU A 253 -17.87 -22.87 -1.75
C LEU A 253 -18.49 -21.87 -0.77
N ARG A 254 -17.98 -21.83 0.46
CA ARG A 254 -18.31 -20.82 1.47
C ARG A 254 -17.04 -20.17 2.02
N PRO A 255 -16.97 -18.83 2.13
CA PRO A 255 -15.85 -18.18 2.80
C PRO A 255 -15.78 -18.60 4.25
N THR A 256 -14.57 -18.75 4.75
CA THR A 256 -14.28 -19.20 6.11
C THR A 256 -13.09 -18.44 6.68
N ALA A 257 -13.11 -18.21 7.98
CA ALA A 257 -11.98 -17.70 8.74
C ALA A 257 -11.16 -18.83 9.38
N ASP A 258 -11.64 -20.07 9.29
CA ASP A 258 -10.97 -21.25 9.83
C ASP A 258 -9.86 -21.70 8.88
N LEU A 259 -8.64 -21.79 9.41
CA LEU A 259 -7.46 -22.13 8.63
C LEU A 259 -7.52 -23.55 8.06
N ALA A 260 -8.01 -24.52 8.82
CA ALA A 260 -8.10 -25.91 8.39
C ALA A 260 -9.13 -26.06 7.27
N GLN A 261 -10.30 -25.42 7.41
CA GLN A 261 -11.33 -25.40 6.37
C GLN A 261 -10.82 -24.71 5.10
N TYR A 262 -10.11 -23.59 5.21
CA TYR A 262 -9.54 -22.92 4.04
C TYR A 262 -8.52 -23.80 3.30
N ARG A 263 -7.67 -24.53 4.03
CA ARG A 263 -6.74 -25.50 3.42
C ARG A 263 -7.48 -26.65 2.72
N ALA A 264 -8.55 -27.16 3.33
CA ALA A 264 -9.40 -28.18 2.70
C ALA A 264 -10.07 -27.66 1.41
N ILE A 265 -10.52 -26.40 1.38
CA ILE A 265 -11.06 -25.77 0.16
C ILE A 265 -9.98 -25.69 -0.93
N LEU A 266 -8.75 -25.28 -0.59
CA LEU A 266 -7.64 -25.25 -1.56
C LEU A 266 -7.31 -26.63 -2.13
N GLU A 267 -7.32 -27.66 -1.30
CA GLU A 267 -7.07 -29.04 -1.73
C GLU A 267 -8.18 -29.56 -2.65
N ALA A 268 -9.45 -29.37 -2.27
CA ALA A 268 -10.58 -29.75 -3.10
C ALA A 268 -10.60 -28.97 -4.44
N ALA A 269 -10.26 -27.68 -4.40
CA ALA A 269 -10.16 -26.85 -5.60
C ALA A 269 -9.06 -27.35 -6.55
N ASP A 270 -7.88 -27.72 -6.03
CA ASP A 270 -6.78 -28.28 -6.82
C ASP A 270 -7.20 -29.56 -7.53
N VAL A 271 -7.87 -30.47 -6.82
CA VAL A 271 -8.41 -31.71 -7.40
C VAL A 271 -9.39 -31.41 -8.54
N LEU A 272 -10.35 -30.50 -8.32
CA LEU A 272 -11.36 -30.17 -9.33
C LEU A 272 -10.77 -29.44 -10.55
N LEU A 273 -9.80 -28.56 -10.34
CA LEU A 273 -9.16 -27.77 -11.39
C LEU A 273 -8.13 -28.54 -12.20
N THR A 274 -7.69 -29.73 -11.73
CA THR A 274 -6.72 -30.59 -12.43
C THR A 274 -7.36 -31.75 -13.19
N GLN A 275 -8.68 -31.94 -13.07
CA GLN A 275 -9.43 -32.97 -13.78
C GLN A 275 -9.85 -32.53 -15.19
N GLY A 276 -9.75 -33.46 -16.15
CA GLY A 276 -10.32 -33.33 -17.49
C GLY A 276 -9.66 -32.27 -18.40
N ASN A 277 -10.38 -31.89 -19.46
CA ASN A 277 -9.95 -30.82 -20.37
C ASN A 277 -10.18 -29.45 -19.71
N ARG A 278 -9.10 -28.69 -19.53
CA ARG A 278 -9.13 -27.41 -18.79
C ARG A 278 -9.21 -26.24 -19.74
N SER A 279 -10.06 -25.26 -19.42
CA SER A 279 -9.99 -23.95 -20.06
C SER A 279 -8.72 -23.20 -19.64
N ALA A 280 -8.32 -22.19 -20.41
CA ALA A 280 -7.19 -21.33 -20.04
C ALA A 280 -7.40 -20.63 -18.68
N SER A 281 -8.65 -20.30 -18.32
CA SER A 281 -8.98 -19.73 -17.02
C SER A 281 -8.85 -20.75 -15.88
N GLN A 282 -9.24 -22.01 -16.11
CA GLN A 282 -9.05 -23.09 -15.13
C GLN A 282 -7.57 -23.43 -14.95
N MET A 283 -6.76 -23.40 -16.02
CA MET A 283 -5.31 -23.59 -15.91
C MET A 283 -4.66 -22.51 -15.05
N ARG A 284 -4.95 -21.23 -15.30
CA ARG A 284 -4.43 -20.14 -14.46
C ARG A 284 -4.87 -20.27 -13.01
N LEU A 285 -6.15 -20.56 -12.77
CA LEU A 285 -6.65 -20.72 -11.41
C LEU A 285 -6.01 -21.93 -10.70
N ALA A 286 -5.69 -23.01 -11.41
CA ALA A 286 -4.96 -24.15 -10.86
C ALA A 286 -3.54 -23.75 -10.42
N ASP A 287 -2.83 -22.97 -11.25
CA ASP A 287 -1.50 -22.44 -10.90
C ASP A 287 -1.57 -21.52 -9.68
N ASP A 288 -2.59 -20.66 -9.61
CA ASP A 288 -2.80 -19.77 -8.46
C ASP A 288 -3.15 -20.55 -7.18
N VAL A 289 -4.01 -21.58 -7.26
CA VAL A 289 -4.36 -22.45 -6.12
C VAL A 289 -3.12 -23.19 -5.63
N LYS A 290 -2.29 -23.71 -6.53
CA LYS A 290 -1.01 -24.35 -6.19
C LYS A 290 -0.06 -23.37 -5.50
N ALA A 291 0.06 -22.14 -6.02
CA ALA A 291 0.86 -21.09 -5.42
C ALA A 291 0.37 -20.73 -4.00
N LEU A 292 -0.95 -20.61 -3.80
CA LEU A 292 -1.55 -20.36 -2.49
C LEU A 292 -1.33 -21.50 -1.49
N ARG A 293 -1.34 -22.76 -1.93
CA ARG A 293 -0.99 -23.91 -1.08
C ARG A 293 0.47 -23.89 -0.64
N SER A 294 1.36 -23.34 -1.47
CA SER A 294 2.80 -23.28 -1.19
C SER A 294 3.23 -22.06 -0.39
N THR A 295 2.35 -21.07 -0.19
CA THR A 295 2.66 -19.85 0.57
C THR A 295 2.11 -19.91 2.00
N PRO A 296 2.77 -19.24 2.97
CA PRO A 296 2.24 -19.13 4.32
C PRO A 296 0.84 -18.53 4.34
N THR A 297 -0.05 -19.14 5.14
CA THR A 297 -1.45 -18.75 5.15
C THR A 297 -1.73 -17.55 6.07
N VAL A 298 -0.91 -17.32 7.08
CA VAL A 298 -1.16 -16.35 8.14
C VAL A 298 0.14 -15.68 8.59
N GLY A 299 0.04 -14.60 9.37
CA GLY A 299 1.19 -13.85 9.86
C GLY A 299 1.80 -12.94 8.79
N LYS A 300 3.01 -12.41 9.06
CA LYS A 300 3.73 -11.51 8.14
C LYS A 300 4.02 -12.17 6.79
N ASP A 301 4.32 -13.46 6.78
CA ASP A 301 4.71 -14.18 5.57
C ASP A 301 3.52 -14.46 4.63
N ALA A 302 2.29 -14.19 5.09
CA ALA A 302 1.09 -14.21 4.24
C ALA A 302 1.14 -13.16 3.13
N ALA A 303 2.05 -12.16 3.20
CA ALA A 303 2.28 -11.19 2.14
C ALA A 303 2.65 -11.84 0.81
N ALA A 304 3.27 -13.03 0.81
CA ALA A 304 3.55 -13.78 -0.41
C ALA A 304 2.26 -14.16 -1.18
N ALA A 305 1.15 -14.40 -0.46
CA ALA A 305 -0.15 -14.68 -1.06
C ALA A 305 -0.75 -13.43 -1.73
N ALA A 306 -0.38 -12.22 -1.29
CA ALA A 306 -0.89 -10.96 -1.85
C ALA A 306 -0.61 -10.85 -3.35
N ASN A 307 0.53 -11.33 -3.82
CA ASN A 307 0.88 -11.30 -5.25
C ASN A 307 -0.03 -12.20 -6.10
N VAL A 308 -0.39 -13.37 -5.58
CA VAL A 308 -1.30 -14.30 -6.27
C VAL A 308 -2.71 -13.71 -6.33
N ILE A 309 -3.23 -13.25 -5.19
CA ILE A 309 -4.59 -12.70 -5.13
C ILE A 309 -4.70 -11.31 -5.80
N ARG A 310 -3.60 -10.57 -5.98
CA ARG A 310 -3.63 -9.28 -6.70
C ARG A 310 -3.94 -9.46 -8.18
N ALA A 311 -3.50 -10.57 -8.79
CA ALA A 311 -3.86 -10.94 -10.15
C ALA A 311 -5.37 -11.22 -10.31
N TRP A 312 -6.10 -11.32 -9.19
CA TRP A 312 -7.53 -11.57 -9.16
C TRP A 312 -8.39 -10.30 -9.03
N ASN A 313 -7.83 -9.10 -9.03
CA ASN A 313 -8.63 -7.86 -9.06
C ASN A 313 -9.01 -7.48 -10.49
#